data_AF-A0ABD0PXR2-F1
#
_entry.id   AF-A0ABD0PXR2-F1
#
_cell.length_a   1.000
_cell.length_b   1.000
_cell.length_c   1.000
_cell.angle_alpha   90.00
_cell.angle_beta   90.00
_cell.angle_gamma   90.00
#
_symmetry.space_group_name_H-M   'P 1'
#
loop_
_entity.id
_entity.type
_entity.pdbx_description
1 polymer ?
#
loop_
_entity_poly.entity_id
_entity_poly.type
_entity_poly.pdbx_seq_one_letter_code
_entity_poly.pdbx_strand_id
1 'polypeptide(L)' 'LTDSGLTVRFCTNETQNTRERFVQKLHKMGFDISVSHVFSPAPALIHILRERGLRPHLLVYD' A
#
# COMPACT_ATOMS: atom_id res chain seq x y z
N LEU A 1 6.48 7.28 -18.42
CA LEU A 1 6.33 7.84 -17.05
C LEU A 1 7.50 7.45 -16.16
N THR A 2 7.88 6.17 -16.15
CA THR A 2 9.17 5.71 -15.59
C THR A 2 10.35 6.16 -16.45
N ASP A 3 10.22 6.09 -17.78
CA ASP A 3 11.29 6.44 -18.73
C ASP A 3 11.61 7.95 -18.80
N SER A 4 10.75 8.79 -18.21
CA SER A 4 10.96 10.24 -18.13
C SER A 4 11.80 10.65 -16.90
N GLY A 5 12.33 9.69 -16.13
CA GLY A 5 13.14 9.96 -14.92
C GLY A 5 12.34 10.49 -13.73
N LEU A 6 11.01 10.50 -13.81
CA LEU A 6 10.14 10.96 -12.73
C LEU A 6 9.99 9.85 -11.69
N THR A 7 10.04 10.23 -10.41
CA THR A 7 9.69 9.31 -9.32
C THR A 7 8.18 9.11 -9.30
N VAL A 8 7.73 7.90 -9.60
CA VAL A 8 6.31 7.53 -9.62
C VAL A 8 5.99 6.59 -8.47
N ARG A 9 4.87 6.86 -7.78
CA ARG A 9 4.30 5.96 -6.76
C ARG A 9 2.81 5.76 -7.01
N PHE A 10 2.35 4.53 -6.84
CA PHE A 10 0.95 4.14 -6.81
C PHE A 10 0.37 4.41 -5.42
N CYS A 11 -0.59 5.31 -5.35
CA CYS A 11 -1.36 5.57 -4.14
C CYS A 11 -2.69 4.81 -4.24
N THR A 12 -2.95 3.89 -3.31
CA THR A 12 -4.17 3.08 -3.31
C THR A 12 -4.82 3.08 -1.93
N ASN A 13 -6.16 3.03 -1.91
CA ASN A 13 -6.95 2.88 -0.69
C ASN A 13 -7.23 1.40 -0.36
N GLU A 14 -6.52 0.46 -0.99
CA GLU A 14 -6.66 -0.98 -0.72
C GLU A 14 -6.40 -1.31 0.75
N THR A 15 -7.41 -1.87 1.42
CA THR A 15 -7.35 -2.25 2.86
C THR A 15 -7.47 -3.76 3.07
N GLN A 16 -7.90 -4.52 2.07
CA GLN A 16 -8.20 -5.95 2.22
C GLN A 16 -7.04 -6.87 1.81
N ASN A 17 -6.11 -6.37 0.99
CA ASN A 17 -4.92 -7.10 0.55
C ASN A 17 -3.63 -6.41 0.97
N THR A 18 -2.56 -7.20 1.13
CA THR A 18 -1.21 -6.64 1.32
C THR A 18 -0.70 -6.00 0.03
N ARG A 19 0.30 -5.12 0.16
CA ARG A 19 0.93 -4.47 -1.01
C ARG A 19 1.56 -5.49 -1.96
N GLU A 20 2.09 -6.59 -1.42
CA GLU A 20 2.69 -7.67 -2.20
C GLU A 20 1.64 -8.38 -3.05
N ARG A 21 0.47 -8.70 -2.49
CA ARG A 21 -0.65 -9.28 -3.26
C ARG A 21 -1.17 -8.31 -4.31
N PHE A 22 -1.23 -7.02 -4.00
CA PHE A 22 -1.61 -5.98 -4.96
C PHE A 22 -0.62 -5.91 -6.13
N VAL A 23 0.68 -5.93 -5.84
CA VAL A 23 1.74 -5.95 -6.86
C VAL A 23 1.67 -7.20 -7.72
N GLN A 24 1.48 -8.38 -7.14
CA GLN A 24 1.31 -9.63 -7.89
C GLN A 24 0.12 -9.58 -8.86
N LYS A 25 -0.99 -8.92 -8.48
CA LYS A 25 -2.14 -8.72 -9.39
C LYS A 25 -1.75 -7.82 -10.57
N LEU A 26 -1.02 -6.74 -10.31
CA LEU A 26 -0.58 -5.81 -11.36
C LEU A 26 0.47 -6.43 -12.29
N HIS A 27 1.39 -7.25 -11.77
CA HIS A 27 2.31 -8.04 -12.59
C HIS A 27 1.57 -8.96 -13.57
N LYS A 28 0.50 -9.63 -13.13
CA LYS A 28 -0.34 -10.46 -14.02
C LYS A 28 -1.05 -9.66 -15.11
N MET A 29 -1.22 -8.34 -14.93
CA MET A 29 -1.78 -7.44 -15.92
C MET A 29 -0.71 -6.81 -16.84
N GLY A 30 0.56 -7.21 -16.70
CA GLY A 30 1.67 -6.72 -17.52
C GLY A 30 2.36 -5.46 -17.01
N PHE A 31 2.05 -4.99 -15.80
CA PHE A 31 2.75 -3.85 -15.20
C PHE A 31 4.07 -4.30 -14.56
N ASP A 32 5.15 -3.58 -14.83
CA ASP A 32 6.42 -3.75 -14.10
C ASP A 32 6.50 -2.75 -12.94
N ILE A 33 6.14 -3.21 -11.74
CA ILE A 33 6.11 -2.38 -10.54
C ILE A 33 6.77 -3.07 -9.34
N SER A 34 7.44 -2.28 -8.51
CA SER A 34 7.96 -2.74 -7.22
C SER A 34 6.96 -2.46 -6.09
N VAL A 35 7.00 -3.28 -5.03
CA VAL A 35 6.27 -3.02 -3.77
C VAL A 35 6.66 -1.67 -3.16
N SER A 36 7.91 -1.22 -3.35
CA SER A 36 8.36 0.10 -2.90
C SER A 36 7.66 1.26 -3.61
N HIS A 37 7.08 1.03 -4.78
CA HIS A 37 6.29 2.02 -5.50
C HIS A 37 4.85 2.09 -5.01
N VAL A 38 4.42 1.24 -4.06
CA VAL A 38 3.05 1.22 -3.55
C VAL A 38 2.95 1.88 -2.18
N PHE A 39 2.15 2.95 -2.12
CA PHE A 39 1.69 3.57 -0.90
C PHE A 39 0.24 3.14 -0.62
N SER A 40 0.00 2.54 0.55
CA SER A 40 -1.30 2.03 0.95
C SER A 40 -1.63 2.41 2.42
N PRO A 41 -2.91 2.41 2.82
CA PRO A 41 -3.33 2.89 4.13
C PRO A 41 -2.81 2.07 5.30
N ALA A 42 -2.70 0.73 5.17
CA ALA A 42 -2.32 -0.13 6.29
C ALA A 42 -0.90 0.19 6.85
N PRO A 43 0.17 0.25 6.03
CA PRO A 43 1.49 0.69 6.51
C PRO A 43 1.50 2.13 7.05
N ALA A 44 0.74 3.04 6.43
CA ALA A 44 0.65 4.44 6.87
C ALA A 44 -0.01 4.55 8.26
N LEU A 45 -1.09 3.81 8.49
CA LEU A 45 -1.78 3.75 9.78
C LEU A 45 -0.89 3.14 10.86
N ILE A 46 -0.18 2.04 10.56
CA ILE A 46 0.75 1.41 11.52
C ILE A 46 1.83 2.40 11.97
N HIS A 47 2.37 3.20 11.05
CA HIS A 47 3.35 4.23 11.36
C HIS A 47 2.77 5.27 12.32
N ILE A 48 1.60 5.83 12.00
CA ILE A 48 0.93 6.84 12.84
C ILE A 48 0.58 6.27 14.23
N LEU A 49 0.08 5.03 14.29
CA LEU A 49 -0.25 4.38 15.56
C LEU A 49 0.99 4.24 16.46
N ARG A 50 2.12 3.84 15.89
CA ARG A 50 3.40 3.71 16.62
C ARG A 50 3.91 5.07 17.09
N GLU A 51 3.95 6.06 16.20
CA GLU A 51 4.42 7.41 16.51
C GLU A 51 3.61 8.08 17.62
N ARG A 52 2.30 7.80 17.66
CA ARG A 52 1.38 8.41 18.64
C ARG A 52 1.11 7.52 19.85
N GLY A 53 1.73 6.35 19.96
CA GLY A 53 1.49 5.40 21.05
C GLY A 53 0.05 4.87 21.13
N LEU A 54 -0.66 4.84 20.00
CA LEU A 54 -2.07 4.43 19.91
C LEU A 54 -2.19 2.90 19.77
N ARG A 55 -3.20 2.32 20.41
CA ARG A 55 -3.56 0.91 20.25
C ARG A 55 -4.86 0.79 19.45
N PRO A 56 -4.86 0.13 18.29
CA PRO A 56 -6.07 -0.03 17.50
C PRO A 56 -7.04 -0.96 18.21
N HIS A 57 -8.32 -0.57 18.26
CA HIS A 57 -9.41 -1.45 18.67
C HIS A 57 -9.95 -2.19 17.44
N LEU A 58 -10.17 -3.50 17.57
CA LEU A 58 -10.79 -4.30 16.50
C LEU A 58 -12.30 -4.06 16.51
N LEU A 59 -12.79 -3.35 15.50
CA LEU A 59 -14.22 -3.22 15.20
C LEU A 59 -14.59 -4.27 14.15
N VAL A 60 -15.42 -5.23 14.53
CA VAL A 60 -16.04 -6.20 13.62
C VAL A 60 -17.46 -5.72 13.34
N TYR A 61 -17.80 -5.55 12.07
CA TYR A 61 -19.14 -5.24 11.58
C TYR A 61 -19.63 -6.44 10.75
N ASP A 62 -20.88 -6.87 10.98
CA ASP A 62 -21.49 -8.05 10.35
C ASP A 62 -21.81 -7.84 8.86
#